data_AF-R1BY92-F1
#
_entry.id   AF-R1BY92-F1
#
_cell.length_a   1.000
_cell.length_b   1.000
_cell.length_c   1.000
_cell.angle_alpha   90.00
_cell.angle_beta   90.00
_cell.angle_gamma   90.00
#
_symmetry.space_group_name_H-M   'P 1'
#
loop_
_entity.id
_entity.type
_entity.pdbx_description
1 polymer ?
#
loop_
_entity_poly.entity_id
_entity_poly.type
_entity_poly.pdbx_seq_one_letter_code
_entity_poly.pdbx_strand_id
1 'polypeptide(L)'
;MIRFLTPAVTASAAALWRQVELPATQHAASLEKMAERAAASLRASPGERVSCFESTTGGLIQASLLASPGASAFTTCGAVTYTASRAVGVLGPNARPLGEPLDRHGHRCRPQNAAEYVASKQERVVALARRKRLETGSTWCVCENGACGPTFNYADLEAGFSAIWVSGP
;
A
#
# COMPACT_ATOMS: atom_id res chain seq x y z
N MET A 1 -1.93 -5.46 -24.09
CA MET A 1 -2.87 -6.39 -23.43
C MET A 1 -2.03 -7.31 -22.53
N ILE A 2 -2.07 -7.14 -21.21
CA ILE A 2 -1.32 -7.99 -20.27
C ILE A 2 -2.30 -9.04 -19.75
N ARG A 3 -2.08 -10.31 -20.10
CA ARG A 3 -2.82 -11.45 -19.55
C ARG A 3 -2.23 -11.82 -18.19
N PHE A 4 -3.07 -11.96 -17.17
CA PHE A 4 -2.68 -12.53 -15.89
C PHE A 4 -3.07 -14.01 -15.87
N LEU A 5 -2.07 -14.88 -15.70
CA LEU A 5 -2.28 -16.27 -15.33
C LEU A 5 -2.35 -16.32 -13.80
N THR A 6 -3.38 -16.96 -13.26
CA THR A 6 -3.48 -17.29 -11.84
C THR A 6 -2.38 -18.30 -11.49
N PRO A 7 -1.41 -17.96 -10.61
CA PRO A 7 -0.47 -18.96 -10.14
C PRO A 7 -1.08 -19.75 -8.99
N ALA A 8 -0.85 -21.06 -8.99
CA ALA A 8 -1.08 -21.91 -7.83
C ALA A 8 -0.25 -21.41 -6.63
N VAL A 9 -0.84 -21.55 -5.44
CA VAL A 9 -0.30 -21.09 -4.15
C VAL A 9 0.99 -21.86 -3.81
N THR A 10 2.15 -21.30 -4.14
CA THR A 10 3.43 -21.38 -3.40
C THR A 10 4.49 -20.47 -4.07
N ALA A 11 4.16 -19.20 -4.31
CA ALA A 11 5.18 -18.21 -4.67
C ALA A 11 6.01 -17.87 -3.42
N SER A 12 7.34 -17.90 -3.51
CA SER A 12 8.20 -17.35 -2.45
C SER A 12 7.86 -15.86 -2.23
N ALA A 13 8.09 -15.33 -1.03
CA ALA A 13 7.82 -13.91 -0.76
C ALA A 13 8.50 -12.97 -1.77
N ALA A 14 9.69 -13.34 -2.27
CA ALA A 14 10.40 -12.62 -3.32
C ALA A 14 9.69 -12.65 -4.68
N ALA A 15 9.03 -13.76 -5.04
CA ALA A 15 8.32 -13.90 -6.32
C ALA A 15 7.01 -13.07 -6.40
N LEU A 16 6.53 -12.55 -5.28
CA LEU A 16 5.33 -11.70 -5.22
C LEU A 16 5.63 -10.21 -5.42
N TRP A 17 6.90 -9.80 -5.27
CA TRP A 17 7.31 -8.42 -5.48
C TRP A 17 7.68 -8.18 -6.94
N ARG A 18 7.24 -7.04 -7.45
CA ARG A 18 7.72 -6.48 -8.72
C ARG A 18 8.20 -5.07 -8.45
N GLN A 19 9.46 -4.80 -8.81
CA GLN A 19 10.01 -3.45 -8.80
C GLN A 19 9.85 -2.84 -10.18
N VAL A 20 9.39 -1.59 -10.22
CA VAL A 20 9.21 -0.83 -11.45
C VAL A 20 9.75 0.57 -11.19
N GLU A 21 10.66 1.02 -12.05
CA GLU A 21 11.06 2.42 -12.09
C GLU A 21 10.03 3.21 -12.90
N LEU A 22 9.54 4.31 -12.35
CA LEU A 22 8.59 5.17 -13.04
C LEU A 22 9.36 6.13 -13.97
N PRO A 23 8.85 6.38 -15.20
CA PRO A 23 9.49 7.32 -16.10
C PRO A 23 9.50 8.73 -15.48
N ALA A 24 10.56 9.50 -15.78
CA ALA A 24 10.72 10.88 -15.30
C ALA A 24 9.59 11.81 -15.79
N THR A 25 9.00 11.52 -16.94
CA THR A 25 7.84 12.25 -17.48
C THR A 25 6.55 11.57 -17.05
N GLN A 26 5.79 12.23 -16.18
CA GLN A 26 4.44 11.85 -15.83
C GLN A 26 3.46 12.59 -16.73
N HIS A 27 2.57 11.87 -17.40
CA HIS A 27 1.42 12.50 -18.05
C HIS A 27 0.39 12.87 -16.98
N ALA A 28 -0.08 14.12 -16.99
CA ALA A 28 -1.19 14.55 -16.15
C ALA A 28 -2.47 13.84 -16.59
N ALA A 29 -2.73 12.67 -16.01
CA ALA A 29 -4.01 11.98 -16.11
C ALA A 29 -4.92 12.45 -14.98
N SER A 30 -6.23 12.52 -15.22
CA SER A 30 -7.18 12.73 -14.13
C SER A 30 -7.14 11.55 -13.14
N LEU A 31 -7.54 11.79 -11.89
CA LEU A 31 -7.66 10.74 -10.87
C LEU A 31 -8.55 9.58 -11.34
N GLU A 32 -9.65 9.89 -12.01
CA GLU A 32 -10.53 8.88 -12.62
C GLU A 32 -9.77 8.00 -13.63
N LYS A 33 -8.98 8.61 -14.53
CA LYS A 33 -8.21 7.88 -15.53
C LYS A 33 -7.11 7.00 -14.93
N MET A 34 -6.53 7.40 -13.80
CA MET A 34 -5.54 6.58 -13.09
C MET A 34 -6.13 5.27 -12.56
N ALA A 35 -7.40 5.26 -12.15
CA ALA A 35 -8.06 4.08 -11.59
C ALA A 35 -8.98 3.34 -12.58
N GLU A 36 -9.15 3.82 -13.81
CA GLU A 36 -10.16 3.36 -14.77
C GLU A 36 -10.23 1.83 -14.88
N ARG A 37 -9.08 1.17 -15.03
CA ARG A 37 -8.99 -0.29 -15.15
C ARG A 37 -9.43 -1.02 -13.88
N ALA A 38 -8.93 -0.59 -12.72
CA ALA A 38 -9.27 -1.21 -11.44
C ALA A 38 -10.75 -1.02 -11.11
N ALA A 39 -11.27 0.19 -11.31
CA ALA A 39 -12.68 0.52 -11.10
C ALA A 39 -13.60 -0.26 -12.05
N ALA A 40 -13.20 -0.45 -13.32
CA ALA A 40 -13.95 -1.26 -14.27
C ALA A 40 -14.04 -2.73 -13.84
N SER A 41 -12.92 -3.32 -13.40
CA SER A 41 -12.91 -4.69 -12.88
C SER A 41 -13.78 -4.84 -11.63
N LEU A 42 -13.68 -3.91 -10.66
CA LEU A 42 -14.49 -3.96 -9.44
C LEU A 42 -15.99 -3.79 -9.71
N ARG A 43 -16.38 -2.92 -10.65
CA ARG A 43 -17.79 -2.79 -11.07
C ARG A 43 -18.33 -4.06 -11.73
N ALA A 44 -17.48 -4.79 -12.44
CA ALA A 44 -17.85 -6.05 -13.10
C ALA A 44 -17.94 -7.24 -12.11
N SER A 45 -17.53 -7.05 -10.86
CA SER A 45 -17.55 -8.07 -9.80
C SER A 45 -18.49 -7.67 -8.65
N PRO A 46 -19.82 -7.82 -8.80
CA PRO A 46 -20.79 -7.44 -7.76
C PRO A 46 -20.48 -8.08 -6.41
N GLY A 47 -20.52 -7.26 -5.35
CA GLY A 47 -20.24 -7.69 -3.99
C GLY A 47 -18.77 -7.60 -3.59
N GLU A 48 -17.84 -7.46 -4.55
CA GLU A 48 -16.44 -7.22 -4.21
C GLU A 48 -16.23 -5.77 -3.75
N ARG A 49 -15.53 -5.61 -2.62
CA ARG A 49 -15.26 -4.30 -2.03
C ARG A 49 -13.77 -4.10 -1.79
N VAL A 50 -13.29 -2.87 -1.98
CA VAL A 50 -11.91 -2.44 -1.76
C VAL A 50 -11.80 -1.40 -0.64
N SER A 51 -10.83 -1.60 0.23
CA SER A 51 -10.38 -0.61 1.23
C SER A 51 -8.94 -0.15 0.93
N CYS A 52 -8.61 1.09 1.27
CA CYS A 52 -7.30 1.69 1.00
C CYS A 52 -6.67 2.28 2.26
N PHE A 53 -5.43 1.89 2.59
CA PHE A 53 -4.69 2.43 3.73
C PHE A 53 -3.36 2.99 3.25
N GLU A 54 -3.20 4.30 3.35
CA GLU A 54 -2.13 5.04 2.69
C GLU A 54 -1.24 5.75 3.70
N SER A 55 -0.01 6.02 3.28
CA SER A 55 0.92 6.83 4.07
C SER A 55 1.43 7.99 3.23
N THR A 56 2.29 7.71 2.26
CA THR A 56 3.03 8.70 1.49
C THR A 56 2.27 9.17 0.26
N THR A 57 1.35 8.36 -0.26
CA THR A 57 0.43 8.80 -1.32
C THR A 57 -0.68 9.73 -0.83
N GLY A 58 -0.86 9.89 0.49
CA GLY A 58 -1.73 10.92 1.04
C GLY A 58 -3.23 10.78 0.70
N GLY A 59 -3.70 9.60 0.32
CA GLY A 59 -5.10 9.37 -0.05
C GLY A 59 -5.34 9.39 -1.57
N LEU A 60 -4.32 9.59 -2.39
CA LEU A 60 -4.46 9.66 -3.85
C LEU A 60 -4.92 8.34 -4.47
N ILE A 61 -4.57 7.19 -3.88
CA ILE A 61 -5.06 5.89 -4.38
C ILE A 61 -6.56 5.80 -4.16
N GLN A 62 -7.03 6.06 -2.94
CA GLN A 62 -8.45 6.06 -2.61
C GLN A 62 -9.22 7.11 -3.41
N ALA A 63 -8.67 8.31 -3.56
CA ALA A 63 -9.28 9.38 -4.33
C ALA A 63 -9.42 9.00 -5.82
N SER A 64 -8.44 8.31 -6.39
CA SER A 64 -8.51 7.81 -7.77
C SER A 64 -9.66 6.82 -7.98
N LEU A 65 -9.86 5.89 -7.04
CA LEU A 65 -10.99 4.96 -7.06
C LEU A 65 -12.33 5.68 -6.88
N LEU A 66 -12.41 6.62 -5.92
CA LEU A 66 -13.63 7.40 -5.63
C LEU A 66 -14.02 8.38 -6.74
N ALA A 67 -13.07 8.83 -7.54
CA ALA A 67 -13.34 9.68 -8.70
C ALA A 67 -14.11 8.95 -9.81
N SER A 68 -14.15 7.61 -9.79
CA SER A 68 -14.88 6.82 -10.77
C SER A 68 -16.39 6.85 -10.53
N PRO A 69 -17.22 7.05 -11.57
CA PRO A 69 -18.67 6.88 -11.46
C PRO A 69 -19.06 5.51 -10.89
N GLY A 70 -19.97 5.50 -9.92
CA GLY A 70 -20.43 4.29 -9.23
C GLY A 70 -19.47 3.74 -8.18
N ALA A 71 -18.44 4.49 -7.77
CA ALA A 71 -17.43 4.02 -6.81
C ALA A 71 -17.98 3.54 -5.46
N SER A 72 -19.15 4.04 -5.03
CA SER A 72 -19.80 3.59 -3.78
C SER A 72 -20.18 2.11 -3.78
N ALA A 73 -20.34 1.49 -4.96
CA ALA A 73 -20.63 0.06 -5.08
C ALA A 73 -19.45 -0.81 -4.60
N PHE A 74 -18.21 -0.36 -4.83
CA PHE A 74 -17.01 -1.16 -4.59
C PHE A 74 -16.01 -0.54 -3.62
N THR A 75 -16.05 0.76 -3.34
CA THR A 75 -15.17 1.39 -2.32
C THR A 75 -15.87 1.38 -0.98
N THR A 76 -15.15 1.04 0.10
CA THR A 76 -15.75 0.94 1.43
C THR A 76 -15.17 1.92 2.44
N CYS A 77 -13.89 1.80 2.78
CA CYS A 77 -13.26 2.62 3.80
C CYS A 77 -11.76 2.70 3.58
N GLY A 78 -11.11 3.57 4.33
CA GLY A 78 -9.68 3.73 4.30
C GLY A 78 -9.18 4.74 5.30
N ALA A 79 -7.87 4.91 5.37
CA ALA A 79 -7.24 5.93 6.20
C ALA A 79 -5.90 6.35 5.64
N VAL A 80 -5.55 7.62 5.90
CA VAL A 80 -4.21 8.16 5.63
C VAL A 80 -3.48 8.32 6.96
N THR A 81 -2.35 7.62 7.13
CA THR A 81 -1.55 7.70 8.35
C THR A 81 -0.06 7.87 8.04
N TYR A 82 0.37 9.13 7.92
CA TYR A 82 1.74 9.48 7.57
C TYR A 82 2.77 9.07 8.64
N THR A 83 2.50 9.40 9.90
CA THR A 83 3.42 9.08 11.00
C THR A 83 3.13 7.70 11.57
N ALA A 84 3.99 6.73 11.26
CA ALA A 84 3.84 5.34 11.68
C ALA A 84 3.64 5.12 13.20
N SER A 85 4.22 5.96 14.07
CA SER A 85 4.02 5.88 15.53
C SER A 85 2.68 6.44 16.00
N ARG A 86 2.07 7.36 15.24
CA ARG A 86 0.75 7.94 15.53
C ARG A 86 -0.38 7.18 14.84
N ALA A 87 -0.06 6.41 13.81
CA ALA A 87 -1.01 5.60 13.05
C ALA A 87 -1.87 4.68 13.94
N VAL A 88 -1.36 4.22 15.08
CA VAL A 88 -2.11 3.39 16.04
C VAL A 88 -3.37 4.06 16.60
N GLY A 89 -3.41 5.40 16.66
CA GLY A 89 -4.60 6.12 17.11
C GLY A 89 -5.75 6.08 16.11
N VAL A 90 -5.45 5.87 14.82
CA VAL A 90 -6.44 5.79 13.73
C VAL A 90 -6.70 4.34 13.34
N LEU A 91 -5.64 3.56 13.21
CA LEU A 91 -5.68 2.18 12.73
C LEU A 91 -5.84 1.16 13.86
N GLY A 92 -5.85 1.60 15.13
CA GLY A 92 -5.94 0.74 16.29
C GLY A 92 -4.59 0.18 16.75
N PRO A 93 -4.54 -0.46 17.94
CA PRO A 93 -3.31 -0.90 18.59
C PRO A 93 -2.52 -1.93 17.76
N ASN A 94 -3.23 -2.68 16.92
CA ASN A 94 -2.66 -3.72 16.08
C ASN A 94 -2.01 -3.22 14.78
N ALA A 95 -2.03 -1.91 14.54
CA ALA A 95 -1.43 -1.30 13.36
C ALA A 95 0.09 -1.06 13.49
N ARG A 96 0.66 -1.36 14.64
CA ARG A 96 2.10 -1.52 14.78
C ARG A 96 2.49 -2.80 14.02
N PRO A 97 3.47 -2.75 13.10
CA PRO A 97 3.94 -3.97 12.44
C PRO A 97 4.39 -4.98 13.49
N LEU A 98 3.81 -6.18 13.43
CA LEU A 98 4.19 -7.29 14.30
C LEU A 98 5.65 -7.66 13.99
N GLY A 99 6.51 -7.63 15.00
CA GLY A 99 7.91 -8.06 14.85
C GLY A 99 8.90 -6.97 14.44
N GLU A 100 8.53 -5.68 14.42
CA GLU A 100 9.53 -4.61 14.34
C GLU A 100 10.50 -4.74 15.53
N PRO A 101 11.82 -4.94 15.29
CA PRO A 101 12.78 -5.10 16.36
C PRO A 101 12.74 -3.86 17.25
N LEU A 102 12.69 -4.09 18.56
CA LEU A 102 12.83 -3.02 19.53
C LEU A 102 14.24 -3.04 20.08
N ASP A 103 14.82 -1.86 20.26
CA ASP A 103 16.04 -1.75 21.01
C ASP A 103 15.79 -2.11 22.49
N ARG A 104 16.87 -2.19 23.26
CA ARG A 104 16.81 -2.46 24.71
C ARG A 104 15.96 -1.45 25.51
N HIS A 105 15.56 -0.33 24.91
CA HIS A 105 14.75 0.72 25.51
C HIS A 105 13.29 0.68 25.01
N GLY A 106 12.92 -0.31 24.19
CA GLY A 106 11.57 -0.44 23.64
C GLY A 106 11.28 0.50 22.47
N HIS A 107 12.27 1.25 21.97
CA HIS A 107 12.14 2.05 20.77
C HIS A 107 12.26 1.20 19.53
N ARG A 108 11.62 1.61 18.44
CA ARG A 108 11.81 0.93 17.16
C ARG A 108 13.28 1.00 16.75
N CYS A 109 13.88 -0.16 16.48
CA CYS A 109 15.15 -0.23 15.78
C CYS A 109 14.98 0.47 14.42
N ARG A 110 15.82 1.48 14.19
CA ARG A 110 15.85 2.13 12.88
C ARG A 110 16.59 1.21 11.91
N PRO A 111 16.12 1.06 10.67
CA PRO A 111 16.91 0.48 9.59
C PRO A 111 18.30 1.13 9.53
N GLN A 112 19.32 0.37 9.14
CA GLN A 112 20.72 0.84 9.10
C GLN A 112 21.10 1.45 7.74
N ASN A 113 20.40 1.06 6.68
CA ASN A 113 20.68 1.44 5.30
C ASN A 113 19.38 1.51 4.47
N ALA A 114 19.47 1.96 3.22
CA ALA A 114 18.33 2.10 2.33
C ALA A 114 17.63 0.76 2.05
N ALA A 115 18.38 -0.33 1.89
CA ALA A 115 17.82 -1.65 1.59
C ALA A 115 16.93 -2.15 2.75
N GLU A 116 17.40 -2.05 3.99
CA GLU A 116 16.61 -2.36 5.19
C GLU A 116 15.40 -1.43 5.33
N TYR A 117 15.54 -0.16 4.95
CA TYR A 117 14.42 0.78 4.99
C TYR A 117 13.31 0.39 4.00
N VAL A 118 13.66 0.05 2.75
CA VAL A 118 12.72 -0.44 1.75
C VAL A 118 12.05 -1.74 2.20
N ALA A 119 12.83 -2.70 2.69
CA ALA A 119 12.31 -3.97 3.21
C ALA A 119 11.31 -3.75 4.35
N SER A 120 11.60 -2.84 5.29
CA SER A 120 10.68 -2.50 6.38
C SER A 120 9.33 -1.95 5.87
N LYS A 121 9.31 -1.22 4.73
CA LYS A 121 8.07 -0.73 4.14
C LYS A 121 7.29 -1.85 3.47
N GLN A 122 7.98 -2.74 2.77
CA GLN A 122 7.38 -3.92 2.14
C GLN A 122 6.68 -4.82 3.17
N GLU A 123 7.37 -5.14 4.27
CA GLU A 123 6.80 -5.92 5.37
C GLU A 123 5.56 -5.25 5.96
N ARG A 124 5.64 -3.93 6.19
CA ARG A 124 4.53 -3.14 6.74
C ARG A 124 3.30 -3.18 5.86
N VAL A 125 3.42 -2.96 4.54
CA VAL A 125 2.24 -2.95 3.66
C VAL A 125 1.62 -4.33 3.50
N VAL A 126 2.42 -5.40 3.50
CA VAL A 126 1.91 -6.78 3.49
C VAL A 126 1.10 -7.07 4.76
N ALA A 127 1.69 -6.81 5.92
CA ALA A 127 1.06 -7.06 7.20
C ALA A 127 -0.24 -6.24 7.37
N LEU A 128 -0.17 -4.95 7.04
CA LEU A 128 -1.31 -4.06 7.19
C LEU A 128 -2.43 -4.40 6.20
N ALA A 129 -2.12 -4.70 4.93
CA ALA A 129 -3.14 -5.02 3.93
C ALA A 129 -3.91 -6.30 4.29
N ARG A 130 -3.18 -7.36 4.68
CA ARG A 130 -3.81 -8.62 5.10
C ARG A 130 -4.71 -8.42 6.31
N ARG A 131 -4.21 -7.72 7.33
CA ARG A 131 -4.96 -7.45 8.55
C ARG A 131 -6.19 -6.59 8.29
N LYS A 132 -6.02 -5.46 7.58
CA LYS A 132 -7.12 -4.53 7.33
C LYS A 132 -8.18 -5.06 6.40
N ARG A 133 -7.82 -5.92 5.45
CA ARG A 133 -8.81 -6.68 4.67
C ARG A 133 -9.76 -7.44 5.59
N LEU A 134 -9.21 -8.19 6.54
CA LEU A 134 -10.00 -8.97 7.51
C LEU A 134 -10.79 -8.07 8.47
N GLU A 135 -10.16 -7.04 9.03
CA GLU A 135 -10.80 -6.14 10.01
C GLU A 135 -11.95 -5.31 9.41
N THR A 136 -11.87 -4.98 8.11
CA THR A 136 -12.91 -4.19 7.43
C THR A 136 -13.93 -5.04 6.68
N GLY A 137 -13.71 -6.36 6.58
CA GLY A 137 -14.55 -7.25 5.79
C GLY A 137 -14.52 -6.97 4.28
N SER A 138 -13.51 -6.25 3.78
CA SER A 138 -13.35 -5.98 2.36
C SER A 138 -12.82 -7.21 1.62
N THR A 139 -13.20 -7.36 0.36
CA THR A 139 -12.64 -8.41 -0.52
C THR A 139 -11.18 -8.10 -0.85
N TRP A 140 -10.88 -6.83 -1.07
CA TRP A 140 -9.57 -6.32 -1.43
C TRP A 140 -9.12 -5.24 -0.45
N CYS A 141 -7.83 -5.23 -0.12
CA CYS A 141 -7.23 -4.15 0.63
C CYS A 141 -5.92 -3.71 -0.03
N VAL A 142 -5.83 -2.44 -0.39
CA VAL A 142 -4.61 -1.80 -0.88
C VAL A 142 -3.94 -1.10 0.29
N CYS A 143 -2.66 -1.38 0.53
CA CYS A 143 -1.84 -0.62 1.46
C CYS A 143 -0.63 -0.02 0.77
N GLU A 144 -0.33 1.22 1.14
CA GLU A 144 0.80 1.98 0.62
C GLU A 144 1.69 2.49 1.77
N ASN A 145 3.00 2.39 1.58
CA ASN A 145 4.00 3.04 2.42
C ASN A 145 5.30 3.27 1.66
N GLY A 146 5.94 4.42 1.85
CA GLY A 146 7.13 4.76 1.10
C GLY A 146 7.89 5.96 1.66
N ALA A 147 8.62 6.62 0.77
CA ALA A 147 9.32 7.88 1.02
C ALA A 147 9.29 8.74 -0.26
N CYS A 148 8.68 9.92 -0.19
CA CYS A 148 8.52 10.80 -1.37
C CYS A 148 9.76 11.68 -1.66
N GLY A 149 10.64 11.91 -0.68
CA GLY A 149 11.77 12.84 -0.81
C GLY A 149 11.39 14.31 -0.55
N PRO A 150 12.23 15.28 -0.96
CA PRO A 150 13.49 15.09 -1.70
C PRO A 150 14.67 14.67 -0.80
N THR A 151 14.52 14.80 0.52
CA THR A 151 15.56 14.44 1.50
C THR A 151 15.28 13.08 2.13
N PHE A 152 16.32 12.29 2.36
CA PHE A 152 16.23 10.96 2.94
C PHE A 152 17.09 10.82 4.19
N ASN A 153 16.68 9.93 5.09
CA ASN A 153 17.42 9.64 6.33
C ASN A 153 18.64 8.73 6.11
N TYR A 154 18.80 8.19 4.89
CA TYR A 154 19.85 7.24 4.53
C TYR A 154 20.59 7.77 3.31
N ALA A 155 21.93 7.87 3.42
CA ALA A 155 22.77 8.49 2.39
C ALA A 155 22.77 7.69 1.08
N ASP A 156 22.51 6.39 1.15
CA ASP A 156 22.42 5.44 0.03
C ASP A 156 21.01 5.36 -0.57
N LEU A 157 20.05 6.19 -0.13
CA LEU A 157 18.73 6.32 -0.75
C LEU A 157 18.70 7.58 -1.63
N GLU A 158 18.82 7.39 -2.94
CA GLU A 158 18.97 8.50 -3.90
C GLU A 158 17.63 8.97 -4.51
N ALA A 159 16.58 8.13 -4.44
CA ALA A 159 15.29 8.41 -5.04
C ALA A 159 14.12 8.03 -4.12
N GLY A 160 12.99 8.71 -4.31
CA GLY A 160 11.75 8.36 -3.64
C GLY A 160 11.21 7.02 -4.13
N PHE A 161 10.50 6.31 -3.24
CA PHE A 161 9.87 5.04 -3.57
C PHE A 161 8.52 4.91 -2.88
N SER A 162 7.68 4.02 -3.41
CA SER A 162 6.43 3.58 -2.79
C SER A 162 6.38 2.05 -2.81
N ALA A 163 6.18 1.44 -1.64
CA ALA A 163 5.84 0.04 -1.54
C ALA A 163 4.31 -0.07 -1.48
N ILE A 164 3.74 -0.89 -2.35
CA ILE A 164 2.29 -1.09 -2.45
C ILE A 164 2.01 -2.58 -2.38
N TRP A 165 1.04 -2.97 -1.56
CA TRP A 165 0.53 -4.33 -1.52
C TRP A 165 -0.99 -4.36 -1.70
N VAL A 166 -1.47 -5.31 -2.49
CA VAL A 166 -2.89 -5.60 -2.67
C VAL A 166 -3.17 -6.97 -2.05
N SER A 167 -3.92 -7.01 -0.95
CA SER A 167 -4.43 -8.26 -0.39
C SER A 167 -5.80 -8.55 -0.99
N GLY A 168 -5.95 -9.70 -1.61
CA GLY A 168 -7.22 -10.22 -2.15
C GLY A 168 -7.65 -11.55 -1.52
N PRO A 169 -8.73 -12.16 -2.03
CA PRO A 169 -9.10 -13.54 -1.73
C PRO A 169 -8.02 -14.56 -2.16
#